data_AF-A0A2E7RUG0-F1
#
_entry.id   AF-A0A2E7RUG0-F1
#
_cell.length_a   1.000
_cell.length_b   1.000
_cell.length_c   1.000
_cell.angle_alpha   90.00
_cell.angle_beta   90.00
_cell.angle_gamma   90.00
#
_symmetry.space_group_name_H-M   'P 1'
#
loop_
_entity.id
_entity.type
_entity.pdbx_description
1 polymer ?
#
loop_
_entity_poly.entity_id
_entity_poly.type
_entity_poly.pdbx_seq_one_letter_code
_entity_poly.pdbx_strand_id
1 'polypeptide(L)'
;GPGSETGLVFYDPAAKKIRSVTVSSGGTVFRATLTPVGDNWRQHVDVTLPDGTKGKIRLDFIYANGGNNLTIHINGRLGDEVIKDQKDIWRRVRSPQSK
;
A
#
# COMPACT_ATOMS: atom_id res chain seq x y z
N GLY A 1 -7.64 13.52 2.84
CA GLY A 1 -7.84 14.99 2.86
C GLY A 1 -7.15 15.61 1.66
N PRO A 2 -7.32 16.92 1.39
CA PRO A 2 -6.57 17.62 0.35
C PRO A 2 -5.12 17.72 0.84
N GLY A 3 -4.32 16.74 0.46
CA GLY A 3 -2.89 16.69 0.75
C GLY A 3 -2.20 16.17 -0.50
N SER A 4 -1.09 16.80 -0.86
CA SER A 4 -0.16 16.21 -1.81
C SER A 4 0.75 15.22 -1.09
N GLU A 5 1.29 14.29 -1.86
CA GLU A 5 2.36 13.40 -1.44
C GLU A 5 3.48 13.49 -2.47
N THR A 6 4.72 13.47 -2.02
CA THR A 6 5.88 13.31 -2.89
C THR A 6 6.57 12.03 -2.51
N GLY A 7 6.88 11.19 -3.48
CA GLY A 7 7.52 9.91 -3.21
C GLY A 7 8.47 9.47 -4.31
N LEU A 8 9.43 8.65 -3.90
CA LEU A 8 10.29 7.88 -4.78
C LEU A 8 9.83 6.42 -4.72
N VAL A 9 9.58 5.82 -5.88
CA VAL A 9 9.24 4.41 -6.02
C VAL A 9 10.23 3.79 -7.01
N PHE A 10 10.84 2.67 -6.64
CA PHE A 10 11.80 1.99 -7.51
C PHE A 10 11.78 0.49 -7.29
N TYR A 11 12.16 -0.25 -8.33
CA TYR A 11 12.41 -1.68 -8.25
C TYR A 11 13.84 -1.94 -7.82
N ASP A 12 14.03 -2.74 -6.77
CA ASP A 12 15.31 -3.25 -6.30
C ASP A 12 15.53 -4.63 -6.94
N PRO A 13 16.35 -4.73 -8.01
CA PRO A 13 16.53 -5.98 -8.75
C PRO A 13 17.28 -7.04 -7.95
N ALA A 14 18.21 -6.64 -7.07
CA ALA A 14 18.95 -7.57 -6.24
C ALA A 14 18.04 -8.28 -5.24
N ALA A 15 17.09 -7.54 -4.65
CA ALA A 15 16.12 -8.09 -3.70
C ALA A 15 14.79 -8.52 -4.34
N LYS A 16 14.62 -8.34 -5.66
CA LYS A 16 13.40 -8.64 -6.43
C LYS A 16 12.12 -8.07 -5.81
N LYS A 17 12.16 -6.81 -5.36
CA LYS A 17 11.05 -6.15 -4.68
C LYS A 17 10.94 -4.68 -5.05
N ILE A 18 9.75 -4.11 -4.93
CA ILE A 18 9.54 -2.67 -5.10
C ILE A 18 9.70 -2.00 -3.74
N ARG A 19 10.38 -0.86 -3.70
CA ARG A 19 10.55 -0.03 -2.51
C ARG A 19 9.96 1.35 -2.78
N SER A 20 9.40 1.94 -1.74
CA SER A 20 9.00 3.34 -1.79
C SER A 20 9.30 4.10 -0.51
N VAL A 21 9.55 5.39 -0.67
CA VAL A 21 9.51 6.36 0.41
C VAL A 21 8.63 7.51 -0.05
N THR A 22 7.58 7.80 0.71
CA THR A 22 6.63 8.86 0.42
C THR A 22 6.50 9.77 1.63
N VAL A 23 6.41 11.08 1.40
CA VAL A 23 6.15 12.09 2.43
C VAL A 23 4.89 12.84 2.04
N SER A 24 3.92 12.86 2.94
CA SER A 24 2.71 13.67 2.76
C SER A 24 2.98 15.12 3.14
N SER A 25 2.25 16.05 2.52
CA SER A 25 2.21 17.47 2.89
C SER A 25 1.84 17.71 4.36
N GLY A 26 1.18 16.75 5.01
CA GLY A 26 0.92 16.77 6.45
C GLY A 26 2.11 16.38 7.32
N GLY A 27 3.22 15.93 6.74
CA GLY A 27 4.44 15.50 7.45
C GLY A 27 4.51 14.00 7.75
N THR A 28 3.52 13.20 7.33
CA THR A 28 3.57 11.75 7.51
C THR A 28 4.56 11.13 6.53
N VAL A 29 5.45 10.28 7.05
CA VAL A 29 6.41 9.52 6.24
C VAL A 29 5.97 8.07 6.14
N PHE A 30 5.92 7.56 4.92
CA PHE A 30 5.66 6.16 4.61
C PHE A 30 6.91 5.54 3.99
N ARG A 31 7.38 4.41 4.54
CA ARG A 31 8.42 3.59 3.92
C ARG A 31 7.84 2.23 3.63
N ALA A 32 7.73 1.87 2.35
CA ALA A 32 7.12 0.60 1.98
C ALA A 32 8.07 -0.32 1.23
N THR A 33 7.85 -1.62 1.41
CA THR A 33 8.43 -2.68 0.59
C THR A 33 7.31 -3.58 0.10
N LEU A 34 7.20 -3.74 -1.21
CA LEU A 34 6.23 -4.56 -1.91
C LEU A 34 6.94 -5.76 -2.54
N THR A 35 6.58 -6.96 -2.08
CA THR A 35 7.23 -8.23 -2.43
C THR A 35 6.21 -9.18 -3.07
N PRO A 36 6.57 -9.92 -4.14
CA PRO A 36 5.69 -10.94 -4.71
C PRO A 36 5.51 -12.12 -3.75
N VAL A 37 4.30 -12.69 -3.69
CA VAL A 37 3.93 -13.86 -2.89
C VAL A 37 3.03 -14.76 -3.74
N GLY A 38 3.63 -15.70 -4.47
CA GLY A 38 2.91 -16.46 -5.51
C GLY A 38 2.39 -15.52 -6.59
N ASP A 39 1.10 -15.65 -6.94
CA ASP A 39 0.41 -14.76 -7.89
C ASP A 39 -0.06 -13.43 -7.27
N ASN A 40 0.20 -13.24 -5.97
CA ASN A 40 -0.24 -12.08 -5.20
C ASN A 40 0.94 -11.22 -4.77
N TRP A 41 0.66 -10.10 -4.10
CA TRP A 41 1.68 -9.22 -3.57
C TRP A 41 1.44 -8.91 -2.10
N ARG A 42 2.52 -8.65 -1.38
CA ARG A 42 2.49 -8.22 0.02
C ARG A 42 3.31 -6.96 0.19
N GLN A 43 2.70 -5.92 0.76
CA GLN A 43 3.39 -4.71 1.16
C GLN A 43 3.53 -4.66 2.67
N HIS A 44 4.72 -4.27 3.13
CA HIS A 44 4.94 -3.81 4.50
C HIS A 44 5.24 -2.33 4.46
N VAL A 45 4.58 -1.56 5.34
CA VAL A 45 4.71 -0.12 5.44
C VAL A 45 5.09 0.22 6.87
N ASP A 46 6.24 0.86 7.05
CA ASP A 46 6.56 1.60 8.26
C ASP A 46 6.01 3.03 8.09
N VAL A 47 5.18 3.46 9.05
CA VAL A 47 4.55 4.79 9.06
C VAL A 47 5.16 5.60 10.22
N THR A 48 5.44 6.87 9.98
CA THR A 48 5.79 7.84 11.03
C THR A 48 4.93 9.09 10.84
N LEU A 49 4.08 9.38 11.83
CA LEU A 49 3.25 10.57 11.87
C LEU A 49 4.10 11.82 12.26
N PRO A 50 3.58 13.04 12.03
CA PRO A 50 4.32 14.28 12.30
C PRO A 50 4.69 14.48 13.77
N ASP A 51 3.90 13.92 14.69
CA ASP A 51 4.14 13.92 16.13
C ASP A 51 5.18 12.87 16.58
N GLY A 52 5.72 12.09 15.63
CA GLY A 52 6.67 11.01 15.89
C GLY A 52 6.02 9.65 16.18
N THR A 53 4.68 9.57 16.23
CA THR A 53 3.96 8.31 16.40
C THR A 53 4.28 7.35 15.25
N LYS A 54 4.62 6.10 15.59
CA LYS A 54 5.04 5.08 14.61
C LYS A 54 3.98 4.01 14.43
N GLY A 55 3.97 3.43 13.24
CA GLY A 55 3.11 2.31 12.89
C GLY A 55 3.78 1.33 11.95
N LYS A 56 3.25 0.11 11.94
CA LYS A 56 3.58 -0.94 10.99
C LYS A 56 2.31 -1.50 10.41
N ILE A 57 2.18 -1.45 9.10
CA ILE A 57 1.01 -1.91 8.36
C ILE A 57 1.45 -2.94 7.34
N ARG A 58 0.73 -4.07 7.28
CA ARG A 58 0.83 -5.08 6.24
C ARG A 58 -0.41 -5.01 5.37
N LEU A 59 -0.19 -4.97 4.05
CA LEU A 59 -1.23 -5.05 3.05
C LEU A 59 -0.99 -6.30 2.20
N ASP A 60 -1.98 -7.17 2.14
CA ASP A 60 -2.01 -8.34 1.27
C ASP A 60 -2.89 -8.02 0.05
N PHE A 61 -2.29 -7.96 -1.14
CA PHE A 61 -2.95 -7.67 -2.41
C PHE A 61 -3.31 -8.98 -3.10
N ILE A 62 -4.59 -9.34 -3.03
CA ILE A 62 -5.12 -10.61 -3.52
C ILE A 62 -5.87 -10.35 -4.82
N TYR A 63 -5.34 -10.88 -5.93
CA TYR A 63 -5.95 -10.73 -7.24
C TYR A 63 -6.85 -11.93 -7.57
N ALA A 64 -8.04 -11.65 -8.10
CA ALA A 64 -9.00 -12.65 -8.55
C ALA A 64 -9.59 -12.28 -9.91
N ASN A 65 -10.27 -13.25 -10.55
CA ASN A 65 -10.96 -13.07 -11.84
C ASN A 65 -10.03 -12.50 -12.93
N GLY A 66 -8.82 -13.07 -13.07
CA GLY A 66 -7.83 -12.61 -14.05
C GLY A 66 -7.35 -11.17 -13.80
N GLY A 67 -7.30 -10.74 -12.54
CA GLY A 67 -6.85 -9.38 -12.17
C GLY A 67 -7.91 -8.29 -12.39
N ASN A 68 -9.18 -8.67 -12.52
CA ASN A 68 -10.30 -7.72 -12.54
C ASN A 68 -10.79 -7.35 -11.15
N ASN A 69 -10.52 -8.19 -10.15
CA ASN A 69 -10.80 -7.90 -8.75
C ASN A 69 -9.49 -7.90 -7.97
N LEU A 70 -9.28 -6.87 -7.15
CA LEU A 70 -8.21 -6.77 -6.18
C LEU A 70 -8.85 -6.62 -4.79
N THR A 71 -8.56 -7.54 -3.89
CA THR A 71 -8.85 -7.39 -2.46
C THR A 71 -7.57 -6.99 -1.76
N ILE A 72 -7.59 -5.87 -1.05
CA ILE A 72 -6.48 -5.42 -0.20
C ILE A 72 -6.86 -5.73 1.23
N HIS A 73 -6.18 -6.68 1.85
CA HIS A 73 -6.39 -7.05 3.24
C HIS A 73 -5.33 -6.37 4.12
N ILE A 74 -5.78 -5.53 5.04
CA ILE A 74 -4.95 -4.60 5.80
C ILE A 74 -4.95 -5.01 7.28
N ASN A 75 -3.75 -5.22 7.81
CA ASN A 75 -3.54 -5.48 9.23
C ASN A 75 -2.34 -4.68 9.72
N GLY A 76 -2.38 -4.19 10.95
CA GLY A 76 -1.26 -3.42 11.47
C GLY A 76 -1.56 -2.73 12.79
N ARG A 77 -0.69 -1.82 13.13
CA ARG A 77 -0.82 -0.95 14.30
C ARG A 77 -0.27 0.43 13.96
N LEU A 78 -0.92 1.48 14.42
CA LEU A 78 -0.46 2.87 14.33
C LEU A 78 -0.63 3.52 15.70
N GLY A 79 0.48 3.80 16.39
CA GLY A 79 0.42 4.18 17.81
C GLY A 79 -0.24 3.06 18.62
N ASP A 80 -1.34 3.36 19.31
CA ASP A 80 -2.12 2.38 20.07
C ASP A 80 -3.31 1.80 19.30
N GLU A 81 -3.60 2.34 18.11
CA GLU A 81 -4.67 1.84 17.27
C GLU A 81 -4.25 0.55 16.56
N VAL A 82 -5.07 -0.50 16.69
CA VAL A 82 -4.88 -1.77 16.00
C VAL A 82 -5.80 -1.84 14.80
N ILE A 83 -5.22 -2.02 13.61
CA ILE A 83 -5.94 -2.27 12.38
C ILE A 83 -6.03 -3.79 12.20
N LYS A 84 -7.23 -4.35 12.28
CA LYS A 84 -7.44 -5.81 12.20
C LYS A 84 -8.51 -6.13 11.17
N ASP A 85 -8.15 -7.00 10.23
CA ASP A 85 -9.04 -7.54 9.18
C ASP A 85 -9.78 -6.47 8.34
N GLN A 86 -9.20 -5.27 8.19
CA GLN A 86 -9.76 -4.27 7.28
C GLN A 86 -9.58 -4.72 5.82
N LYS A 87 -10.60 -4.52 5.00
CA LYS A 87 -10.62 -4.97 3.60
C LYS A 87 -11.12 -3.86 2.68
N ASP A 88 -10.30 -3.55 1.67
CA ASP A 88 -10.71 -2.73 0.54
C ASP A 88 -10.87 -3.62 -0.69
N ILE A 89 -11.94 -3.44 -1.46
CA ILE A 89 -12.23 -4.22 -2.67
C ILE A 89 -12.26 -3.29 -3.87
N TRP A 90 -11.32 -3.52 -4.78
CA TRP A 90 -11.13 -2.71 -5.98
C TRP A 90 -11.53 -3.54 -7.19
N ARG A 91 -12.39 -2.98 -8.04
CA ARG A 91 -12.85 -3.61 -9.28
C ARG A 91 -12.33 -2.83 -10.47
N ARG A 92 -11.77 -3.54 -11.44
CA ARG A 92 -11.34 -2.94 -12.71
C ARG A 92 -12.57 -2.46 -13.47
N VAL A 93 -12.67 -1.16 -13.66
CA VAL A 93 -13.63 -0.56 -14.59
C VAL A 93 -12.96 -0.44 -15.96
N ARG A 94 -13.67 -0.84 -17.02
CA ARG A 94 -13.26 -0.51 -18.39
C ARG A 94 -13.93 0.81 -18.75
N SER A 95 -13.16 1.77 -19.25
CA SER A 95 -13.74 2.96 -19.88
C SER A 95 -14.63 2.52 -21.05
N PRO A 96 -15.78 3.17 -21.29
CA PRO A 96 -16.46 3.02 -22.57
C PRO A 96 -15.46 3.38 -23.66
N GLN A 97 -15.19 2.46 -24.58
CA GLN A 97 -14.51 2.83 -25.82
C GLN A 97 -15.45 3.82 -26.52
N SER A 98 -14.98 5.05 -26.75
CA SER A 98 -15.67 5.96 -27.67
C SER A 98 -15.77 5.25 -29.01
N LYS A 99 -17.00 5.01 -29.46
CA LYS A 99 -17.28 4.52 -30.82
C LYS A 99 -16.87 5.55 -31.86
#